data_AF-A0A0Z8KLP0-F1
#
_entry.id   AF-A0A0Z8KLP0-F1
#
_cell.length_a   1.000
_cell.length_b   1.000
_cell.length_c   1.000
_cell.angle_alpha   90.00
_cell.angle_beta   90.00
_cell.angle_gamma   90.00
#
_symmetry.space_group_name_H-M   'P 1'
#
loop_
_entity.id
_entity.type
_entity.pdbx_description
1 polymer ?
#
loop_
_entity_poly.entity_id
_entity_poly.type
_entity_poly.pdbx_seq_one_letter_code
_entity_poly.pdbx_strand_id
1 'polypeptide(L)'
;MIKDKNFLEFEYMPPFQKKEDMAGWLAKNEPMRYVWDKARRVLVFNPDTKTWQGVNYGKSERVLLSNHKGISRRNKKIFETAEKCKLDLMPPATGKMSYISNWDEFQLEEVIYKVASYKDFMYLFILWAIRDGYIVRDSTGYFVGRHYR
;
A
#
# COMPACT_ATOMS: atom_id res chain seq x y z
N MET A 1 15.37 -9.28 5.49
CA MET A 1 15.43 -8.52 4.22
C MET A 1 14.23 -8.91 3.37
N ILE A 2 13.44 -7.95 2.88
CA ILE A 2 12.30 -8.24 1.99
C ILE A 2 12.88 -8.47 0.59
N LYS A 3 12.64 -9.66 0.00
CA LYS A 3 13.13 -10.03 -1.36
C LYS A 3 12.12 -9.70 -2.47
N ASP A 4 11.15 -8.83 -2.18
CA ASP A 4 10.04 -8.50 -3.06
C ASP A 4 10.49 -7.42 -4.05
N LYS A 5 10.52 -7.73 -5.35
CA LYS A 5 10.99 -6.79 -6.39
C LYS A 5 10.26 -5.45 -6.32
N ASN A 6 8.94 -5.46 -6.05
CA ASN A 6 8.13 -4.25 -5.99
C ASN A 6 8.48 -3.40 -4.75
N PHE A 7 9.06 -4.00 -3.72
CA PHE A 7 9.56 -3.27 -2.55
C PHE A 7 10.97 -2.73 -2.73
N LEU A 8 11.79 -3.38 -3.57
CA LEU A 8 13.13 -2.90 -3.89
C LEU A 8 13.12 -1.60 -4.70
N GLU A 9 12.01 -1.31 -5.39
CA GLU A 9 11.82 -0.05 -6.13
C GLU A 9 11.95 1.21 -5.25
N PHE A 10 11.81 1.10 -3.92
CA PHE A 10 12.13 2.20 -2.99
C PHE A 10 13.61 2.61 -3.02
N GLU A 11 14.52 1.74 -3.44
CA GLU A 11 15.96 2.03 -3.52
C GLU A 11 16.31 3.09 -4.57
N TYR A 12 15.42 3.33 -5.55
CA TYR A 12 15.60 4.29 -6.64
C TYR A 12 14.79 5.59 -6.43
N MET A 13 14.20 5.76 -5.25
CA MET A 13 13.41 6.95 -4.91
C MET A 13 14.26 8.23 -5.02
N PRO A 14 13.76 9.30 -5.68
CA PRO A 14 14.44 10.60 -5.71
C PRO A 14 14.44 11.31 -4.35
N PRO A 15 15.24 12.39 -4.19
CA PRO A 15 15.38 13.11 -2.94
C PRO A 15 14.09 13.84 -2.56
N PHE A 16 13.67 13.66 -1.31
CA PHE A 16 12.54 14.38 -0.73
C PHE A 16 12.87 14.89 0.67
N GLN A 17 12.41 16.11 0.96
CA GLN A 17 12.59 16.71 2.28
C GLN A 17 11.46 16.33 3.24
N LYS A 18 10.23 16.17 2.72
CA LYS A 18 9.01 15.91 3.50
C LYS A 18 8.45 14.51 3.23
N LYS A 19 7.81 13.92 4.24
CA LYS A 19 7.16 12.60 4.11
C LYS A 19 5.93 12.65 3.22
N GLU A 20 5.26 13.80 3.18
CA GLU A 20 4.11 14.08 2.32
C GLU A 20 4.49 13.93 0.85
N ASP A 21 5.63 14.48 0.46
CA ASP A 21 6.15 14.42 -0.92
C ASP A 21 6.54 12.97 -1.28
N MET A 22 7.18 12.25 -0.35
CA MET A 22 7.47 10.81 -0.52
C MET A 22 6.20 9.99 -0.71
N ALA A 23 5.13 10.25 0.06
CA ALA A 23 3.87 9.54 -0.11
C ALA A 23 3.19 9.87 -1.43
N GLY A 24 3.27 11.13 -1.88
CA GLY A 24 2.80 11.55 -3.20
C GLY A 24 3.56 10.89 -4.35
N TRP A 25 4.87 10.70 -4.20
CA TRP A 25 5.69 9.95 -5.16
C TRP A 25 5.34 8.47 -5.13
N LEU A 26 5.31 7.83 -3.96
CA LEU A 26 4.95 6.41 -3.80
C LEU A 26 3.62 6.11 -4.49
N ALA A 27 2.59 6.95 -4.27
CA ALA A 27 1.26 6.82 -4.86
C ALA A 27 1.23 6.75 -6.39
N LYS A 28 2.29 7.21 -7.07
CA LYS A 28 2.36 7.35 -8.53
C LYS A 28 3.48 6.51 -9.17
N ASN A 29 4.15 5.65 -8.41
CA ASN A 29 5.30 4.88 -8.89
C ASN A 29 5.21 3.40 -8.47
N GLU A 30 6.03 2.56 -9.10
CA GLU A 30 6.07 1.10 -8.95
C GLU A 30 6.01 0.56 -7.50
N PRO A 31 6.59 1.21 -6.46
CA PRO A 31 6.42 0.77 -5.07
C PRO A 31 4.96 0.61 -4.61
N MET A 32 4.01 1.28 -5.25
CA MET A 32 2.59 1.14 -4.93
C MET A 32 2.06 -0.28 -5.16
N ARG A 33 2.68 -1.07 -6.04
CA ARG A 33 2.33 -2.49 -6.22
C ARG A 33 2.53 -3.29 -4.94
N TYR A 34 3.63 -3.06 -4.25
CA TYR A 34 3.89 -3.71 -2.97
C TYR A 34 2.84 -3.32 -1.93
N VAL A 35 2.48 -2.03 -1.89
CA VAL A 35 1.42 -1.52 -1.00
C VAL A 35 0.09 -2.20 -1.30
N TRP A 36 -0.30 -2.27 -2.57
CA TRP A 36 -1.50 -2.97 -3.02
C TRP A 36 -1.50 -4.44 -2.64
N ASP A 37 -0.40 -5.17 -2.86
CA ASP A 37 -0.29 -6.58 -2.51
C ASP A 37 -0.50 -6.85 -1.03
N LYS A 38 -0.15 -5.89 -0.16
CA LYS A 38 -0.45 -5.98 1.27
C LYS A 38 -1.89 -5.55 1.57
N ALA A 39 -2.38 -4.50 0.91
CA ALA A 39 -3.73 -3.95 1.08
C ALA A 39 -4.82 -4.95 0.67
N ARG A 40 -4.66 -5.63 -0.47
CA ARG A 40 -5.68 -6.52 -1.03
C ARG A 40 -6.07 -7.69 -0.12
N ARG A 41 -5.31 -7.96 0.93
CA ARG A 41 -5.63 -8.95 1.96
C ARG A 41 -6.84 -8.57 2.82
N VAL A 42 -7.20 -7.29 2.90
CA VAL A 42 -8.42 -6.82 3.57
C VAL A 42 -9.56 -6.54 2.57
N LEU A 43 -9.37 -6.96 1.31
CA LEU A 43 -10.33 -6.77 0.22
C LEU A 43 -10.75 -8.12 -0.37
N VAL A 44 -11.91 -8.15 -1.02
CA VAL A 44 -12.42 -9.30 -1.78
C VAL A 44 -12.76 -8.83 -3.19
N PHE A 45 -12.39 -9.63 -4.18
CA PHE A 45 -12.76 -9.41 -5.57
C PHE A 45 -14.08 -10.12 -5.86
N ASN A 46 -15.05 -9.39 -6.40
CA ASN A 46 -16.28 -9.96 -6.93
C ASN A 46 -16.11 -10.23 -8.43
N PRO A 47 -16.10 -11.50 -8.88
CA PRO A 47 -15.89 -11.84 -10.29
C PRO A 47 -17.06 -11.45 -11.20
N ASP A 48 -18.28 -11.37 -10.68
CA ASP A 48 -19.49 -11.07 -11.46
C ASP A 48 -19.53 -9.58 -11.83
N THR A 49 -19.28 -8.72 -10.84
CA THR A 49 -19.23 -7.27 -11.05
C THR A 49 -17.85 -6.78 -11.47
N LYS A 50 -16.82 -7.62 -11.35
CA LYS A 50 -15.40 -7.28 -11.57
C LYS A 50 -14.91 -6.11 -10.71
N THR A 51 -15.36 -6.07 -9.46
CA THR A 51 -15.05 -4.99 -8.51
C THR A 51 -14.38 -5.52 -7.25
N TRP A 52 -13.52 -4.69 -6.65
CA TRP A 52 -12.98 -4.91 -5.31
C TRP A 52 -13.87 -4.24 -4.26
N GLN A 53 -14.07 -4.90 -3.12
CA GLN A 53 -14.74 -4.34 -1.95
C GLN A 53 -14.02 -4.75 -0.66
N GLY A 54 -14.29 -4.03 0.43
CA GLY A 54 -13.81 -4.40 1.75
C GLY A 54 -14.37 -5.75 2.22
N VAL A 55 -13.55 -6.57 2.90
CA VAL A 55 -13.98 -7.88 3.45
C VAL A 55 -15.17 -7.79 4.41
N ASN A 56 -15.40 -6.63 5.02
CA ASN A 56 -16.48 -6.36 5.98
C ASN A 56 -17.60 -5.49 5.38
N TYR A 57 -17.54 -5.12 4.09
CA TYR A 57 -18.59 -4.31 3.49
C TYR A 57 -19.95 -5.04 3.49
N GLY A 58 -20.99 -4.37 3.99
CA GLY A 58 -22.35 -4.90 4.07
C GLY A 58 -22.59 -5.99 5.11
N LYS A 59 -21.59 -6.35 5.93
CA LYS A 59 -21.76 -7.34 7.00
C LYS A 59 -22.32 -6.68 8.26
N SER A 60 -23.22 -7.40 8.94
CA SER A 60 -23.77 -6.99 10.25
C SER A 60 -22.70 -6.98 11.34
N GLU A 61 -21.73 -7.90 11.26
CA GLU A 61 -20.60 -8.01 12.18
C GLU A 61 -19.27 -7.73 11.46
N ARG A 62 -18.43 -6.91 12.08
CA ARG A 62 -17.11 -6.56 11.55
C ARG A 62 -16.05 -7.51 12.11
N VAL A 63 -15.41 -8.28 11.23
CA VAL A 63 -14.30 -9.16 11.61
C VAL A 63 -12.97 -8.42 11.44
N LEU A 64 -12.21 -8.27 12.52
CA LEU A 64 -10.90 -7.62 12.49
C LEU A 64 -9.81 -8.66 12.20
N LEU A 65 -9.17 -8.56 11.03
CA LEU A 65 -8.06 -9.45 10.66
C LEU A 65 -6.83 -9.21 11.55
N SER A 66 -6.68 -8.01 12.11
CA SER A 66 -5.65 -7.67 13.09
C SER A 66 -5.70 -8.53 14.36
N ASN A 67 -6.86 -9.11 14.67
CA ASN A 67 -7.09 -9.97 15.84
C ASN A 67 -6.91 -11.47 15.55
N HIS A 68 -6.60 -11.86 14.31
CA HIS A 68 -6.46 -13.27 13.95
C HIS A 68 -5.31 -13.93 14.73
N LYS A 69 -5.56 -15.12 15.30
CA LYS A 69 -4.55 -15.89 16.05
C LYS A 69 -3.36 -16.25 15.13
N GLY A 70 -2.13 -16.09 15.64
CA GLY A 70 -0.91 -16.43 14.89
C GLY A 70 -0.48 -15.41 13.83
N ILE A 71 -1.12 -14.25 13.75
CA ILE A 71 -0.70 -13.19 12.82
C ILE A 71 0.67 -12.62 13.19
N SER A 72 1.54 -12.42 12.19
CA SER A 72 2.83 -11.78 12.40
C SER A 72 2.66 -10.29 12.78
N ARG A 73 3.58 -9.74 13.58
CA ARG A 73 3.56 -8.31 13.98
C ARG A 73 3.47 -7.36 12.77
N ARG A 74 4.13 -7.70 11.67
CA ARG A 74 4.11 -6.91 10.42
C ARG A 74 2.73 -6.93 9.76
N ASN A 75 2.12 -8.11 9.60
CA ASN A 75 0.78 -8.22 9.03
C ASN A 75 -0.27 -7.60 9.95
N LYS A 76 -0.12 -7.77 11.27
CA LYS A 76 -0.98 -7.12 12.27
C LYS A 76 -1.00 -5.61 12.06
N LYS A 77 0.17 -4.98 11.88
CA LYS A 77 0.24 -3.53 11.68
C LYS A 77 -0.42 -3.08 10.37
N ILE A 78 -0.29 -3.85 9.28
CA ILE A 78 -1.01 -3.58 8.02
C ILE A 78 -2.51 -3.59 8.27
N PHE A 79 -3.02 -4.63 8.92
CA PHE A 79 -4.46 -4.79 9.13
C PHE A 79 -5.00 -3.73 10.09
N GLU A 80 -4.31 -3.45 11.19
CA GLU A 80 -4.67 -2.34 12.09
C GLU A 80 -4.77 -1.00 11.32
N THR A 81 -3.79 -0.68 10.47
CA THR A 81 -3.82 0.58 9.71
C THR A 81 -4.92 0.57 8.66
N ALA A 82 -5.12 -0.53 7.94
CA ALA A 82 -6.20 -0.66 6.96
C ALA A 82 -7.60 -0.56 7.61
N GLU A 83 -7.77 -1.20 8.77
CA GLU A 83 -9.00 -1.15 9.59
C GLU A 83 -9.25 0.26 10.14
N LYS A 84 -8.20 0.98 10.57
CA LYS A 84 -8.29 2.39 10.99
C LYS A 84 -8.74 3.29 9.84
N CYS A 85 -8.20 3.05 8.64
CA CYS A 85 -8.59 3.76 7.41
C CYS A 85 -9.94 3.31 6.84
N LYS A 86 -10.61 2.34 7.46
CA LYS A 86 -11.88 1.74 7.01
C LYS A 86 -11.79 1.12 5.61
N LEU A 87 -10.61 0.66 5.20
CA LEU A 87 -10.41 -0.01 3.92
C LEU A 87 -11.16 -1.36 3.87
N ASP A 88 -11.24 -2.06 4.99
CA ASP A 88 -12.01 -3.30 5.15
C ASP A 88 -13.53 -3.08 5.03
N LEU A 89 -14.00 -1.82 5.09
CA LEU A 89 -15.39 -1.41 4.93
C LEU A 89 -15.64 -0.65 3.62
N MET A 90 -14.67 -0.64 2.71
CA MET A 90 -14.78 0.07 1.44
C MET A 90 -15.95 -0.50 0.61
N PRO A 91 -16.83 0.36 0.06
CA PRO A 91 -17.84 -0.10 -0.88
C PRO A 91 -17.21 -0.70 -2.14
N PRO A 92 -17.99 -1.43 -2.97
CA PRO A 92 -17.53 -1.88 -4.27
C PRO A 92 -16.98 -0.69 -5.05
N ALA A 93 -15.71 -0.78 -5.42
CA ALA A 93 -15.10 0.23 -6.26
C ALA A 93 -15.74 0.18 -7.65
N THR A 94 -15.78 1.32 -8.34
CA THR A 94 -16.37 1.41 -9.67
C THR A 94 -15.31 1.13 -10.74
N GLY A 95 -15.72 0.53 -11.86
CA GLY A 95 -14.84 0.22 -12.99
C GLY A 95 -14.36 -1.23 -13.08
N LYS A 96 -13.70 -1.56 -14.21
CA LYS A 96 -13.19 -2.91 -14.50
C LYS A 96 -11.82 -3.07 -13.86
N MET A 97 -11.71 -4.06 -12.96
CA MET A 97 -10.46 -4.36 -12.27
C MET A 97 -9.83 -5.60 -12.89
N SER A 98 -8.62 -5.42 -13.40
CA SER A 98 -7.84 -6.42 -14.12
C SER A 98 -6.78 -6.99 -13.17
N TYR A 99 -6.42 -8.26 -13.36
CA TYR A 99 -5.21 -8.80 -12.72
C TYR A 99 -4.00 -8.30 -13.52
N ILE A 100 -3.65 -7.03 -13.31
CA ILE A 100 -2.77 -6.25 -14.17
C ILE A 100 -1.33 -6.80 -14.25
N SER A 101 -0.75 -6.72 -15.46
CA SER A 101 0.63 -7.13 -15.76
C SER A 101 1.64 -5.97 -15.94
N ASN A 102 1.22 -4.75 -16.31
CA ASN A 102 2.08 -3.57 -16.52
C ASN A 102 1.67 -2.35 -15.64
N TRP A 103 2.54 -1.35 -15.45
CA TRP A 103 2.31 -0.28 -14.45
C TRP A 103 1.26 0.73 -14.86
N ASP A 104 1.20 1.03 -16.15
CA ASP A 104 0.29 2.02 -16.69
C ASP A 104 -1.17 1.63 -16.51
N GLU A 105 -1.51 0.36 -16.72
CA GLU A 105 -2.85 -0.14 -16.41
C GLU A 105 -3.10 -0.16 -14.89
N PHE A 106 -2.07 -0.43 -14.10
CA PHE A 106 -2.20 -0.57 -12.64
C PHE A 106 -2.55 0.73 -11.97
N GLN A 107 -1.86 1.81 -12.34
CA GLN A 107 -2.06 3.12 -11.71
C GLN A 107 -3.41 3.75 -12.06
N LEU A 108 -4.14 3.23 -13.06
CA LEU A 108 -5.44 3.75 -13.50
C LEU A 108 -6.63 3.16 -12.74
N GLU A 109 -6.43 2.11 -11.94
CA GLU A 109 -7.52 1.49 -11.21
C GLU A 109 -8.02 2.34 -10.05
N GLU A 110 -9.34 2.52 -9.96
CA GLU A 110 -9.97 3.34 -8.91
C GLU A 110 -9.61 2.87 -7.49
N VAL A 111 -9.54 1.55 -7.28
CA VAL A 111 -9.16 0.99 -5.98
C VAL A 111 -7.73 1.39 -5.60
N ILE A 112 -6.83 1.53 -6.57
CA ILE A 112 -5.45 1.96 -6.33
C ILE A 112 -5.42 3.42 -5.90
N TYR A 113 -6.19 4.30 -6.56
CA TYR A 113 -6.36 5.68 -6.10
C TYR A 113 -6.95 5.76 -4.70
N LYS A 114 -7.92 4.89 -4.39
CA LYS A 114 -8.52 4.83 -3.05
C LYS A 114 -7.49 4.44 -2.01
N VAL A 115 -6.70 3.39 -2.24
CA VAL A 115 -5.62 2.98 -1.33
C VAL A 115 -4.58 4.10 -1.18
N ALA A 116 -4.17 4.73 -2.28
CA ALA A 116 -3.21 5.82 -2.29
C ALA A 116 -3.69 7.07 -1.52
N SER A 117 -5.01 7.27 -1.39
CA SER A 117 -5.58 8.40 -0.63
C SER A 117 -5.40 8.28 0.88
N TYR A 118 -5.08 7.08 1.41
CA TYR A 118 -4.92 6.84 2.84
C TYR A 118 -3.51 7.14 3.33
N LYS A 119 -3.23 8.39 3.70
CA LYS A 119 -1.89 8.86 4.14
C LYS A 119 -1.26 8.00 5.24
N ASP A 120 -2.02 7.64 6.27
CA ASP A 120 -1.55 6.77 7.37
C ASP A 120 -1.06 5.42 6.86
N PHE A 121 -1.74 4.88 5.85
CA PHE A 121 -1.38 3.62 5.21
C PHE A 121 -0.11 3.79 4.38
N MET A 122 0.00 4.83 3.56
CA MET A 122 1.20 5.14 2.78
C MET A 122 2.43 5.37 3.66
N TYR A 123 2.26 6.09 4.77
CA TYR A 123 3.34 6.36 5.73
C TYR A 123 3.87 5.10 6.40
N LEU A 124 3.02 4.10 6.65
CA LEU A 124 3.47 2.81 7.18
C LEU A 124 4.55 2.18 6.29
N PHE A 125 4.36 2.21 4.97
CA PHE A 125 5.29 1.61 4.02
C PHE A 125 6.59 2.41 3.88
N ILE A 126 6.51 3.74 3.89
CA ILE A 126 7.70 4.61 3.94
C ILE A 126 8.53 4.31 5.19
N LEU A 127 7.89 4.20 6.36
CA LEU A 127 8.58 3.87 7.61
C LEU A 127 9.27 2.50 7.55
N TRP A 128 8.67 1.53 6.86
CA TRP A 128 9.29 0.23 6.66
C TRP A 128 10.48 0.29 5.71
N ALA A 129 10.38 1.04 4.62
CA ALA A 129 11.48 1.25 3.68
C ALA A 129 12.67 1.93 4.37
N ILE A 130 12.43 2.93 5.22
CA ILE A 130 13.46 3.56 6.05
C ILE A 130 14.09 2.54 7.02
N ARG A 131 13.26 1.84 7.79
CA ARG A 131 13.73 0.87 8.80
C ARG A 131 14.55 -0.25 8.19
N ASP A 132 14.16 -0.70 6.99
CA ASP A 132 14.83 -1.80 6.30
C ASP A 132 16.02 -1.29 5.43
N GLY A 133 16.33 0.01 5.44
CA GLY A 133 17.54 0.60 4.85
C GLY A 133 17.44 0.96 3.36
N TYR A 134 16.24 0.91 2.78
CA TYR A 134 15.98 1.23 1.37
C TYR A 134 15.87 2.73 1.12
N ILE A 135 15.39 3.48 2.11
CA ILE A 135 15.42 4.94 2.14
C ILE A 135 16.40 5.37 3.24
N VAL A 136 17.35 6.24 2.90
CA VAL A 136 18.37 6.79 3.80
C VAL A 136 18.36 8.31 3.76
N ARG A 137 19.14 8.95 4.65
CA ARG A 137 19.44 10.38 4.51
C ARG A 137 20.77 10.57 3.80
N ASP A 138 20.79 11.47 2.82
CA ASP A 138 22.03 11.89 2.16
C ASP A 138 22.79 12.95 3.00
N SER A 139 23.90 13.45 2.46
CA SER A 139 24.70 14.50 3.12
C SER A 139 23.99 15.84 3.22
N THR A 140 22.94 16.08 2.43
CA THR A 140 22.13 17.31 2.46
C THR A 140 20.95 17.20 3.43
N GLY A 141 20.72 16.02 4.01
CA GLY A 141 19.64 15.73 4.95
C GLY A 141 18.32 15.33 4.31
N TYR A 142 18.29 15.15 2.99
CA TYR A 142 17.12 14.69 2.23
C TYR A 142 16.96 13.18 2.36
N PHE A 143 15.71 12.70 2.33
CA PHE A 143 15.41 11.29 2.21
C PHE A 143 15.61 10.86 0.76
N VAL A 144 16.48 9.89 0.52
CA VAL A 144 16.79 9.36 -0.82
C VAL A 144 16.69 7.84 -0.81
N GLY A 145 16.38 7.26 -1.97
CA GLY A 145 16.60 5.83 -2.20
C GLY A 145 18.09 5.51 -2.08
N ARG A 146 18.42 4.35 -1.50
CA ARG A 146 19.81 3.93 -1.24
C ARG A 146 20.68 3.90 -2.51
N HIS A 147 20.08 3.65 -3.67
CA HIS A 147 20.74 3.56 -4.97
C HIS A 147 20.48 4.77 -5.87
N TYR A 148 19.96 5.88 -5.32
CA TYR A 148 19.77 7.12 -6.08
C TYR A 148 21.09 7.85 -6.44
N ARG A 149 22.25 7.30 -6.05
CA ARG A 149 23.57 7.93 -6.29
C ARG A 149 24.14 7.64 -7.67
#